data_AF-C6LS34-F1
#
_entry.id   AF-C6LS34-F1
#
_cell.length_a   1.000
_cell.length_b   1.000
_cell.length_c   1.000
_cell.angle_alpha   90.00
_cell.angle_beta   90.00
_cell.angle_gamma   90.00
#
_symmetry.space_group_name_H-M   'P 1'
#
loop_
_entity.id
_entity.type
_entity.pdbx_description
1 polymer ?
#
loop_
_entity_poly.entity_id
_entity_poly.type
_entity_poly.pdbx_seq_one_letter_code
_entity_poly.pdbx_strand_id
1 'polypeptide(L)'
;MSTTYTGAADIEINALQERCSALQKENYELRQRVFSVEKKLTDTSNSLKDECARERARYRALEAKMDEFQLTTERHATKRVEDLMLECRDLRANLSRERDRTKALEQELDALSSYASERVNLSRRLEIAESRVADLETLLDVDRKQFLAEAAEQRALLESRHRAEIQAAVEEAIRATNENISTETRLLRDQNQILQKSVLILKGSGGNTGAKRSRTLSRMESELPGASVSRSRTTSQLSMVKASVSGHINDEEIEKFEMDISRGLEMRIGELKMTVKHLQTKLEEQASDFKREKNEASEFIANLVSKFNKERTDLLFEIKSLEKLVYAKCKELYKLRTLAQMLLQRRTDLEAFLSKLLAATLNLETRAISPYTMSEYFDVEMGRQRSRSPSPPPEYRYTGSAIPRSISPGPAFTEAGATASQDLATIMARTKLNSNEALSSIASKIPRTMAEMEHSLNAPIRVRSDPVINSLSAQEVTNIVRDWITKIDIPV
;
A
#
# COMPACT_ATOMS: atom_id res chain seq x y z
N MET A 1 8.15 -69.34 141.89
CA MET A 1 7.55 -69.79 140.60
C MET A 1 6.87 -68.58 139.97
N SER A 2 7.19 -68.25 138.71
CA SER A 2 6.84 -67.03 137.95
C SER A 2 7.79 -65.84 138.15
N THR A 3 8.71 -65.59 137.20
CA THR A 3 9.29 -64.26 136.79
C THR A 3 10.57 -64.37 135.93
N THR A 4 10.62 -65.22 134.89
CA THR A 4 11.76 -65.22 133.94
C THR A 4 11.40 -65.48 132.47
N TYR A 5 10.12 -65.46 132.09
CA TYR A 5 9.68 -65.81 130.73
C TYR A 5 9.24 -64.61 129.85
N THR A 6 9.46 -63.36 130.28
CA THR A 6 8.95 -62.17 129.57
C THR A 6 10.00 -61.42 128.72
N GLY A 7 11.28 -61.42 129.10
CA GLY A 7 12.30 -60.56 128.45
C GLY A 7 12.67 -60.92 127.00
N ALA A 8 12.60 -62.20 126.60
CA ALA A 8 12.85 -62.60 125.20
C ALA A 8 11.67 -62.26 124.28
N ALA A 9 10.44 -62.37 124.80
CA ALA A 9 9.23 -61.98 124.08
C ALA A 9 9.17 -60.46 123.86
N ASP A 10 9.60 -59.66 124.85
CA ASP A 10 9.61 -58.20 124.75
C ASP A 10 10.61 -57.67 123.68
N ILE A 11 11.75 -58.34 123.48
CA ILE A 11 12.73 -57.98 122.44
C ILE A 11 12.19 -58.30 121.04
N GLU A 12 11.55 -59.46 120.85
CA GLU A 12 10.91 -59.82 119.58
C GLU A 12 9.72 -58.91 119.25
N ILE A 13 8.92 -58.53 120.26
CA ILE A 13 7.80 -57.59 120.10
C ILE A 13 8.32 -56.21 119.65
N ASN A 14 9.38 -55.70 120.26
CA ASN A 14 9.98 -54.41 119.86
C ASN A 14 10.56 -54.45 118.44
N ALA A 15 11.27 -55.51 118.06
CA ALA A 15 11.81 -55.68 116.70
C ALA A 15 10.70 -55.80 115.64
N LEU A 16 9.60 -56.50 115.95
CA LEU A 16 8.43 -56.57 115.08
C LEU A 16 7.73 -55.21 114.97
N GLN A 17 7.67 -54.43 116.06
CA GLN A 17 7.07 -53.10 116.07
C GLN A 17 7.89 -52.09 115.26
N GLU A 18 9.23 -52.14 115.34
CA GLU A 18 10.12 -51.36 114.49
C GLU A 18 9.99 -51.75 113.01
N ARG A 19 9.91 -53.06 112.70
CA ARG A 19 9.68 -53.52 111.33
C ARG A 19 8.30 -53.10 110.79
N CYS A 20 7.25 -53.16 111.61
CA CYS A 20 5.92 -52.68 111.26
C CYS A 20 5.91 -51.16 111.01
N SER A 21 6.60 -50.37 111.82
CA SER A 21 6.67 -48.91 111.63
C SER A 21 7.48 -48.51 110.39
N ALA A 22 8.59 -49.22 110.10
CA ALA A 22 9.36 -49.04 108.88
C ALA A 22 8.53 -49.39 107.63
N LEU A 23 7.80 -50.51 107.65
CA LEU A 23 6.89 -50.89 106.56
C LEU A 23 5.73 -49.90 106.39
N GLN A 24 5.19 -49.34 107.47
CA GLN A 24 4.16 -48.30 107.39
C GLN A 24 4.69 -47.02 106.73
N LYS A 25 5.91 -46.59 107.08
CA LYS A 25 6.56 -45.44 106.47
C LYS A 25 6.85 -45.67 104.99
N GLU A 26 7.37 -46.83 104.63
CA GLU A 26 7.60 -47.20 103.23
C GLU A 26 6.28 -47.26 102.44
N ASN A 27 5.22 -47.85 103.02
CA ASN A 27 3.91 -47.89 102.38
C ASN A 27 3.34 -46.49 102.15
N TYR A 28 3.53 -45.57 103.11
CA TYR A 28 3.12 -44.18 102.98
C TYR A 28 3.90 -43.45 101.86
N GLU A 29 5.22 -43.62 101.82
CA GLU A 29 6.07 -43.05 100.76
C GLU A 29 5.72 -43.61 99.38
N LEU A 30 5.46 -44.91 99.27
CA LEU A 30 5.03 -45.55 98.02
C LEU A 30 3.66 -45.02 97.58
N ARG A 31 2.69 -44.85 98.49
CA ARG A 31 1.38 -44.25 98.17
C ARG A 31 1.52 -42.81 97.67
N GLN A 32 2.39 -42.01 98.28
CA GLN A 32 2.65 -40.66 97.79
C GLN A 32 3.30 -40.66 96.39
N ARG A 33 4.25 -41.57 96.14
CA ARG A 33 4.87 -41.72 94.81
C ARG A 33 3.85 -42.16 93.76
N VAL A 34 3.01 -43.14 94.06
CA VAL A 34 1.93 -43.60 93.17
C VAL A 34 1.00 -42.44 92.84
N PHE A 35 0.53 -41.69 93.83
CA PHE A 35 -0.32 -40.53 93.60
C PHE A 35 0.35 -39.44 92.73
N SER A 36 1.64 -39.18 92.97
CA SER A 36 2.41 -38.22 92.14
C SER A 36 2.54 -38.68 90.69
N VAL A 37 2.77 -39.99 90.48
CA VAL A 37 2.84 -40.58 89.14
C VAL A 37 1.48 -40.56 88.45
N GLU A 38 0.41 -40.90 89.15
CA GLU A 38 -0.96 -40.82 88.62
C GLU A 38 -1.31 -39.41 88.19
N LYS A 39 -0.99 -38.40 89.02
CA LYS A 39 -1.19 -36.99 88.67
C LYS A 39 -0.41 -36.59 87.40
N LYS A 40 0.88 -36.95 87.32
CA LYS A 40 1.69 -36.68 86.13
C LYS A 40 1.15 -37.41 84.89
N LEU A 41 0.65 -38.63 85.05
CA LEU A 41 0.03 -39.38 83.97
C LEU A 41 -1.28 -38.73 83.49
N THR A 42 -2.10 -38.22 84.40
CA THR A 42 -3.33 -37.49 84.03
C THR A 42 -3.01 -36.17 83.34
N ASP A 43 -2.01 -35.43 83.81
CA ASP A 43 -1.60 -34.16 83.22
C ASP A 43 -1.03 -34.34 81.79
N THR A 44 -0.18 -35.36 81.60
CA THR A 44 0.35 -35.71 80.27
C THR A 44 -0.74 -36.22 79.33
N SER A 45 -1.65 -37.07 79.80
CA SER A 45 -2.81 -37.53 79.03
C SER A 45 -3.71 -36.37 78.56
N ASN A 46 -3.99 -35.41 79.45
CA ASN A 46 -4.79 -34.24 79.10
C ASN A 46 -4.06 -33.34 78.10
N SER A 47 -2.76 -33.11 78.30
CA SER A 47 -1.93 -32.35 77.34
C SER A 47 -1.95 -32.97 75.94
N LEU A 48 -1.83 -34.31 75.84
CA LEU A 48 -1.90 -35.03 74.56
C LEU A 48 -3.30 -34.95 73.92
N LYS A 49 -4.37 -35.00 74.72
CA LYS A 49 -5.74 -34.80 74.22
C LYS A 49 -5.94 -33.40 73.66
N ASP A 50 -5.43 -32.39 74.35
CA ASP A 50 -5.51 -31.00 73.90
C ASP A 50 -4.66 -30.76 72.64
N GLU A 51 -3.48 -31.37 72.55
CA GLU A 51 -2.64 -31.32 71.35
C GLU A 51 -3.31 -32.02 70.16
N CYS A 52 -3.92 -33.19 70.38
CA CYS A 52 -4.69 -33.88 69.35
C CYS A 52 -5.91 -33.06 68.90
N ALA A 53 -6.60 -32.38 69.82
CA ALA A 53 -7.72 -31.48 69.49
C ALA A 53 -7.25 -30.28 68.66
N ARG A 54 -6.10 -29.68 69.01
CA ARG A 54 -5.48 -28.58 68.24
C ARG A 54 -5.10 -29.03 66.83
N GLU A 55 -4.48 -30.21 66.69
CA GLU A 55 -4.13 -30.74 65.37
C GLU A 55 -5.37 -31.05 64.52
N ARG A 56 -6.42 -31.66 65.09
CA ARG A 56 -7.68 -31.85 64.34
C ARG A 56 -8.29 -30.52 63.89
N ALA A 57 -8.23 -29.47 64.70
CA ALA A 57 -8.70 -28.14 64.32
C ALA A 57 -7.85 -27.54 63.19
N ARG A 58 -6.52 -27.73 63.22
CA ARG A 58 -5.61 -27.33 62.14
C ARG A 58 -5.92 -28.06 60.83
N TYR A 59 -6.13 -29.38 60.87
CA TYR A 59 -6.50 -30.16 59.69
C TYR A 59 -7.82 -29.68 59.08
N ARG A 60 -8.87 -29.46 59.89
CA ARG A 60 -10.15 -28.93 59.40
C ARG A 60 -10.01 -27.53 58.79
N ALA A 61 -9.19 -26.67 59.39
CA ALA A 61 -8.93 -25.34 58.85
C ALA A 61 -8.14 -25.38 57.52
N LEU A 62 -7.22 -26.34 57.39
CA LEU A 62 -6.48 -26.57 56.15
C LEU A 62 -7.39 -27.10 55.04
N GLU A 63 -8.26 -28.07 55.36
CA GLU A 63 -9.26 -28.63 54.46
C GLU A 63 -10.20 -27.54 53.93
N ALA A 64 -10.75 -26.71 54.83
CA ALA A 64 -11.60 -25.58 54.43
C ALA A 64 -10.88 -24.57 53.51
N LYS A 65 -9.59 -24.30 53.76
CA LYS A 65 -8.78 -23.43 52.88
C LYS A 65 -8.50 -24.07 51.53
N MET A 66 -8.30 -25.39 51.47
CA MET A 66 -8.13 -26.10 50.22
C MET A 66 -9.41 -26.07 49.38
N ASP A 67 -10.56 -26.30 49.98
CA ASP A 67 -11.86 -26.24 49.30
C ASP A 67 -12.14 -24.84 48.75
N GLU A 68 -11.85 -23.79 49.54
CA GLU A 68 -11.99 -22.40 49.09
C GLU A 68 -11.03 -22.08 47.92
N PHE A 69 -9.78 -22.55 48.00
CA PHE A 69 -8.82 -22.38 46.92
C PHE A 69 -9.24 -23.11 45.65
N GLN A 70 -9.74 -24.35 45.76
CA GLN A 70 -10.26 -25.10 44.62
C GLN A 70 -11.47 -24.39 44.00
N LEU A 71 -12.46 -23.99 44.80
CA LEU A 71 -13.65 -23.32 44.31
C LEU A 71 -13.33 -21.97 43.62
N THR A 72 -12.41 -21.19 44.17
CA THR A 72 -12.01 -19.90 43.58
C THR A 72 -11.23 -20.09 42.29
N THR A 73 -10.28 -21.03 42.26
CA THR A 73 -9.50 -21.33 41.06
C THR A 73 -10.37 -21.90 39.95
N GLU A 74 -11.29 -22.81 40.26
CA GLU A 74 -12.26 -23.34 39.31
C GLU A 74 -13.16 -22.23 38.76
N ARG A 75 -13.75 -21.38 39.61
CA ARG A 75 -14.58 -20.24 39.16
C ARG A 75 -13.81 -19.25 38.29
N HIS A 76 -12.56 -18.97 38.62
CA HIS A 76 -11.73 -18.09 37.80
C HIS A 76 -11.35 -18.74 36.46
N ALA A 77 -11.09 -20.04 36.45
CA ALA A 77 -10.79 -20.79 35.24
C ALA A 77 -12.01 -20.86 34.32
N THR A 78 -13.20 -21.21 34.85
CA THR A 78 -14.44 -21.30 34.05
C THR A 78 -14.81 -19.96 33.45
N LYS A 79 -14.79 -18.88 34.25
CA LYS A 79 -15.06 -17.53 33.75
C LYS A 79 -14.10 -17.12 32.63
N ARG A 80 -12.81 -17.41 32.80
CA ARG A 80 -11.81 -17.11 31.76
C ARG A 80 -12.04 -17.90 30.48
N VAL A 81 -12.48 -19.16 30.58
CA VAL A 81 -12.84 -19.97 29.42
C VAL A 81 -14.06 -19.39 28.71
N GLU A 82 -15.10 -18.98 29.45
CA GLU A 82 -16.30 -18.33 28.89
C GLU A 82 -15.96 -17.03 28.16
N ASP A 83 -15.13 -16.17 28.77
CA ASP A 83 -14.67 -14.91 28.16
C ASP A 83 -13.91 -15.18 26.84
N LEU A 84 -13.01 -16.16 26.83
CA LEU A 84 -12.26 -16.56 25.62
C LEU A 84 -13.18 -17.18 24.55
N MET A 85 -14.23 -17.91 24.95
CA MET A 85 -15.21 -18.46 24.01
C MET A 85 -16.04 -17.36 23.34
N LEU A 86 -16.43 -16.32 24.08
CA LEU A 86 -17.10 -15.15 23.53
C LEU A 86 -16.18 -14.40 22.55
N GLU A 87 -14.94 -14.15 22.94
CA GLU A 87 -13.95 -13.50 22.06
C GLU A 87 -13.73 -14.31 20.77
N CYS A 88 -13.60 -15.65 20.87
CA CYS A 88 -13.47 -16.51 19.69
C CYS A 88 -14.70 -16.44 18.77
N ARG A 89 -15.91 -16.31 19.34
CA ARG A 89 -17.14 -16.16 18.56
C ARG A 89 -17.17 -14.84 17.81
N ASP A 90 -16.81 -13.75 18.48
CA ASP A 90 -16.79 -12.41 17.88
C ASP A 90 -15.71 -12.31 16.79
N LEU A 91 -14.53 -12.87 17.03
CA LEU A 91 -13.46 -12.95 16.04
C LEU A 91 -13.89 -13.75 14.80
N ARG A 92 -14.61 -14.86 14.97
CA ARG A 92 -15.16 -15.62 13.82
C ARG A 92 -16.20 -14.82 13.04
N ALA A 93 -17.06 -14.07 13.72
CA ALA A 93 -18.04 -13.21 13.06
C ALA A 93 -17.35 -12.09 12.27
N ASN A 94 -16.34 -11.44 12.85
CA ASN A 94 -15.54 -10.41 12.17
C ASN A 94 -14.78 -10.99 10.97
N LEU A 95 -14.16 -12.17 11.11
CA LEU A 95 -13.49 -12.86 10.01
C LEU A 95 -14.46 -13.15 8.86
N SER A 96 -15.70 -13.55 9.15
CA SER A 96 -16.72 -13.79 8.12
C SER A 96 -17.05 -12.50 7.37
N ARG A 97 -17.28 -11.39 8.09
CA ARG A 97 -17.57 -10.09 7.47
C ARG A 97 -16.43 -9.59 6.59
N GLU A 98 -15.18 -9.74 7.06
CA GLU A 98 -14.01 -9.35 6.26
C GLU A 98 -13.82 -10.24 5.03
N ARG A 99 -14.16 -11.52 5.10
CA ARG A 99 -14.19 -12.39 3.91
C ARG A 99 -15.24 -11.95 2.89
N ASP A 100 -16.43 -11.58 3.36
CA ASP A 100 -17.49 -11.09 2.47
C ASP A 100 -17.11 -9.74 1.85
N ARG A 101 -16.47 -8.85 2.62
CA ARG A 101 -15.90 -7.59 2.13
C ARG A 101 -14.81 -7.83 1.08
N THR A 102 -13.92 -8.79 1.31
CA THR A 102 -12.86 -9.15 0.37
C THR A 102 -13.45 -9.64 -0.96
N LYS A 103 -14.47 -10.50 -0.91
CA LYS A 103 -15.17 -10.96 -2.12
C LYS A 103 -15.84 -9.82 -2.89
N ALA A 104 -16.41 -8.84 -2.19
CA ALA A 104 -17.00 -7.67 -2.83
C ALA A 104 -15.92 -6.82 -3.54
N LEU A 105 -14.77 -6.62 -2.90
CA LEU A 105 -13.64 -5.91 -3.52
C LEU A 105 -13.04 -6.67 -4.71
N GLU A 106 -12.99 -8.01 -4.66
CA GLU A 106 -12.58 -8.84 -5.80
C GLU A 106 -13.54 -8.65 -6.99
N GLN A 107 -14.85 -8.62 -6.75
CA GLN A 107 -15.84 -8.34 -7.80
C GLN A 107 -15.71 -6.94 -8.39
N GLU A 108 -15.43 -5.93 -7.57
CA GLU A 108 -15.16 -4.57 -8.05
C GLU A 108 -13.88 -4.50 -8.90
N LEU A 109 -12.84 -5.24 -8.51
CA LEU A 109 -11.59 -5.35 -9.28
C LEU A 109 -11.83 -5.97 -10.66
N ASP A 110 -12.63 -7.04 -10.74
CA ASP A 110 -13.00 -7.68 -11.99
C ASP A 110 -13.80 -6.73 -12.90
N ALA A 111 -14.73 -5.96 -12.32
CA ALA A 111 -15.48 -4.95 -13.07
C ALA A 111 -14.55 -3.84 -13.62
N LEU A 112 -13.60 -3.36 -12.80
CA LEU A 112 -12.59 -2.38 -13.24
C LEU A 112 -11.69 -2.92 -14.35
N SER A 113 -11.33 -4.21 -14.30
CA SER A 113 -10.59 -4.89 -15.37
C SER A 113 -11.39 -4.91 -16.67
N SER A 114 -12.70 -5.22 -16.60
CA SER A 114 -13.60 -5.13 -17.75
C SER A 114 -13.64 -3.72 -18.33
N TYR A 115 -13.84 -2.69 -17.51
CA TYR A 115 -13.84 -1.30 -17.96
C TYR A 115 -12.51 -0.86 -18.59
N ALA A 116 -11.37 -1.32 -18.05
CA ALA A 116 -10.07 -1.05 -18.64
C ALA A 116 -9.95 -1.66 -20.04
N SER A 117 -10.46 -2.88 -20.24
CA SER A 117 -10.47 -3.53 -21.55
C SER A 117 -11.37 -2.81 -22.56
N GLU A 118 -12.56 -2.34 -22.14
CA GLU A 118 -13.46 -1.55 -22.96
C GLU A 118 -12.84 -0.20 -23.35
N ARG A 119 -12.15 0.46 -22.42
CA ARG A 119 -11.43 1.71 -22.68
C ARG A 119 -10.35 1.53 -23.74
N VAL A 120 -9.57 0.45 -23.67
CA VAL A 120 -8.56 0.14 -24.68
C VAL A 120 -9.21 -0.08 -26.05
N ASN A 121 -10.33 -0.80 -26.11
CA ASN A 121 -11.07 -1.02 -27.36
C ASN A 121 -11.61 0.29 -27.95
N LEU A 122 -12.22 1.14 -27.13
CA LEU A 122 -12.70 2.46 -27.54
C LEU A 122 -11.56 3.36 -28.01
N SER A 123 -10.43 3.37 -27.31
CA SER A 123 -9.24 4.13 -27.71
C SER A 123 -8.72 3.67 -29.08
N ARG A 124 -8.67 2.36 -29.33
CA ARG A 124 -8.28 1.82 -30.64
C ARG A 124 -9.27 2.19 -31.74
N ARG A 125 -10.57 2.16 -31.45
CA ARG A 125 -11.60 2.59 -32.43
C ARG A 125 -11.48 4.08 -32.75
N LEU A 126 -11.14 4.89 -31.76
CA LEU A 126 -10.92 6.33 -31.92
C LEU A 126 -9.67 6.60 -32.77
N GLU A 127 -8.56 5.91 -32.50
CA GLU A 127 -7.34 5.99 -33.32
C GLU A 127 -7.59 5.62 -34.80
N ILE A 128 -8.38 4.56 -35.05
CA ILE A 128 -8.78 4.19 -36.41
C ILE A 128 -9.64 5.30 -37.04
N ALA A 129 -10.58 5.88 -36.29
CA ALA A 129 -11.41 6.98 -36.80
C ALA A 129 -10.59 8.23 -37.11
N GLU A 130 -9.63 8.60 -36.25
CA GLU A 130 -8.70 9.71 -36.47
C GLU A 130 -7.85 9.48 -37.72
N SER A 131 -7.30 8.27 -37.90
CA SER A 131 -6.54 7.93 -39.12
C SER A 131 -7.40 8.08 -40.39
N ARG A 132 -8.66 7.64 -40.35
CA ARG A 132 -9.58 7.77 -41.48
C ARG A 132 -9.95 9.23 -41.77
N VAL A 133 -10.08 10.07 -40.75
CA VAL A 133 -10.29 11.51 -40.93
C VAL A 133 -9.09 12.13 -41.63
N ALA A 134 -7.87 11.83 -41.19
CA ALA A 134 -6.65 12.31 -41.83
C ALA A 134 -6.57 11.86 -43.31
N ASP A 135 -6.87 10.59 -43.61
CA ASP A 135 -6.90 10.09 -44.99
C ASP A 135 -7.92 10.85 -45.84
N LEU A 136 -9.13 11.10 -45.32
CA LEU A 136 -10.18 11.86 -46.02
C LEU A 136 -9.81 13.33 -46.23
N GLU A 137 -9.13 13.96 -45.27
CA GLU A 137 -8.61 15.32 -45.41
C GLU A 137 -7.57 15.40 -46.52
N THR A 138 -6.65 14.43 -46.59
CA THR A 138 -5.65 14.39 -47.68
C THR A 138 -6.29 14.18 -49.06
N LEU A 139 -7.30 13.30 -49.16
CA LEU A 139 -8.06 13.10 -50.40
C LEU A 139 -8.79 14.39 -50.82
N LEU A 140 -9.44 15.07 -49.88
CA LEU A 140 -10.16 16.31 -50.15
C LEU A 140 -9.21 17.42 -50.61
N ASP A 141 -8.02 17.51 -50.04
CA ASP A 141 -6.98 18.45 -50.47
C ASP A 141 -6.44 18.13 -51.87
N VAL A 142 -6.30 16.84 -52.21
CA VAL A 142 -5.92 16.40 -53.56
C VAL A 142 -7.01 16.77 -54.56
N ASP A 143 -8.26 16.45 -54.29
CA ASP A 143 -9.40 16.78 -55.15
C ASP A 143 -9.52 18.30 -55.34
N ARG A 144 -9.37 19.08 -54.27
CA ARG A 144 -9.40 20.55 -54.34
C ARG A 144 -8.29 21.10 -55.23
N LYS A 145 -7.08 20.55 -55.15
CA LYS A 145 -5.96 20.93 -56.04
C LYS A 145 -6.24 20.55 -57.49
N GLN A 146 -6.82 19.37 -57.74
CA GLN A 146 -7.21 18.94 -59.08
C GLN A 146 -8.28 19.87 -59.67
N PHE A 147 -9.35 20.17 -58.94
CA PHE A 147 -10.38 21.10 -59.41
C PHE A 147 -9.84 22.50 -59.71
N LEU A 148 -8.91 23.01 -58.88
CA LEU A 148 -8.26 24.30 -59.14
C LEU A 148 -7.37 24.25 -60.38
N ALA A 149 -6.66 23.14 -60.60
CA ALA A 149 -5.85 22.93 -61.79
C ALA A 149 -6.71 22.85 -63.06
N GLU A 150 -7.78 22.06 -63.05
CA GLU A 150 -8.73 21.95 -64.16
C GLU A 150 -9.38 23.30 -64.48
N ALA A 151 -9.79 24.07 -63.46
CA ALA A 151 -10.34 25.41 -63.65
C ALA A 151 -9.30 26.38 -64.26
N ALA A 152 -8.03 26.27 -63.85
CA ALA A 152 -6.94 27.06 -64.42
C ALA A 152 -6.66 26.68 -65.88
N GLU A 153 -6.68 25.38 -66.22
CA GLU A 153 -6.54 24.90 -67.60
C GLU A 153 -7.68 25.36 -68.50
N GLN A 154 -8.93 25.23 -68.05
CA GLN A 154 -10.10 25.72 -68.79
C GLN A 154 -10.00 27.23 -69.04
N ARG A 155 -9.57 28.00 -68.04
CA ARG A 155 -9.34 29.44 -68.18
C ARG A 155 -8.23 29.75 -69.18
N ALA A 156 -7.10 29.05 -69.11
CA ALA A 156 -5.99 29.22 -70.06
C ALA A 156 -6.42 28.88 -71.50
N LEU A 157 -7.23 27.84 -71.70
CA LEU A 157 -7.79 27.47 -73.01
C LEU A 157 -8.70 28.58 -73.56
N LEU A 158 -9.61 29.12 -72.73
CA LEU A 158 -10.48 30.23 -73.12
C LEU A 158 -9.68 31.49 -73.45
N GLU A 159 -8.67 31.83 -72.64
CA GLU A 159 -7.79 32.97 -72.91
C GLU A 159 -7.00 32.77 -74.21
N SER A 160 -6.55 31.55 -74.52
CA SER A 160 -5.88 31.26 -75.80
C SER A 160 -6.83 31.41 -77.00
N ARG A 161 -8.09 30.95 -76.86
CA ARG A 161 -9.12 31.11 -77.90
C ARG A 161 -9.44 32.59 -78.14
N HIS A 162 -9.69 33.36 -77.08
CA HIS A 162 -9.91 34.79 -77.21
C HIS A 162 -8.72 35.51 -77.87
N ARG A 163 -7.47 35.15 -77.52
CA ARG A 163 -6.29 35.71 -78.19
C ARG A 163 -6.27 35.37 -79.68
N ALA A 164 -6.59 34.13 -80.04
CA ALA A 164 -6.67 33.71 -81.44
C ALA A 164 -7.78 34.44 -82.22
N GLU A 165 -8.95 34.63 -81.61
CA GLU A 165 -10.07 35.39 -82.20
C GLU A 165 -9.71 36.87 -82.39
N ILE A 166 -9.07 37.50 -81.40
CA ILE A 166 -8.57 38.88 -81.52
C ILE A 166 -7.54 38.97 -82.64
N GLN A 167 -6.61 38.01 -82.72
CA GLN A 167 -5.58 38.00 -83.76
C GLN A 167 -6.20 37.83 -85.16
N ALA A 168 -7.17 36.92 -85.32
CA ALA A 168 -7.91 36.75 -86.57
C ALA A 168 -8.67 38.04 -86.96
N ALA A 169 -9.35 38.69 -86.02
CA ALA A 169 -10.05 39.95 -86.26
C ALA A 169 -9.09 41.09 -86.64
N VAL A 170 -7.90 41.15 -86.03
CA VAL A 170 -6.85 42.12 -86.41
C VAL A 170 -6.33 41.83 -87.81
N GLU A 171 -6.06 40.57 -88.16
CA GLU A 171 -5.64 40.17 -89.50
C GLU A 171 -6.69 40.49 -90.56
N GLU A 172 -7.97 40.28 -90.26
CA GLU A 172 -9.08 40.63 -91.15
C GLU A 172 -9.24 42.15 -91.31
N ALA A 173 -9.11 42.92 -90.23
CA ALA A 173 -9.10 44.38 -90.29
C ALA A 173 -7.91 44.92 -91.10
N ILE A 174 -6.72 44.33 -90.96
CA ILE A 174 -5.54 44.65 -91.79
C ILE A 174 -5.81 44.30 -93.26
N ARG A 175 -6.44 43.16 -93.53
CA ARG A 175 -6.79 42.75 -94.90
C ARG A 175 -7.79 43.70 -95.54
N ALA A 176 -8.87 44.03 -94.82
CA ALA A 176 -9.90 44.96 -95.29
C ALA A 176 -9.34 46.39 -95.50
N THR A 177 -8.47 46.87 -94.61
CA THR A 177 -7.80 48.16 -94.80
C THR A 177 -6.86 48.16 -95.99
N ASN A 178 -6.11 47.08 -96.22
CA ASN A 178 -5.27 46.94 -97.42
C ASN A 178 -6.10 46.89 -98.72
N GLU A 179 -7.25 46.21 -98.71
CA GLU A 179 -8.20 46.23 -99.83
C GLU A 179 -8.76 47.63 -100.08
N ASN A 180 -9.13 48.36 -99.03
CA ASN A 180 -9.56 49.76 -99.14
C ASN A 180 -8.45 50.66 -99.68
N ILE A 181 -7.20 50.52 -99.20
CA ILE A 181 -6.05 51.25 -99.74
C ILE A 181 -5.84 50.91 -101.22
N SER A 182 -6.02 49.66 -101.62
CA SER A 182 -5.90 49.21 -103.02
C SER A 182 -6.99 49.83 -103.91
N THR A 183 -8.23 49.86 -103.45
CA THR A 183 -9.35 50.49 -104.18
C THR A 183 -9.19 52.01 -104.26
N GLU A 184 -8.77 52.66 -103.17
CA GLU A 184 -8.51 54.09 -103.11
C GLU A 184 -7.32 54.48 -104.01
N THR A 185 -6.22 53.72 -103.99
CA THR A 185 -5.10 53.95 -104.91
C THR A 185 -5.49 53.72 -106.37
N ARG A 186 -6.40 52.78 -106.67
CA ARG A 186 -6.97 52.62 -108.03
C ARG A 186 -7.80 53.83 -108.43
N LEU A 187 -8.68 54.31 -107.56
CA LEU A 187 -9.47 55.53 -107.76
C LEU A 187 -8.58 56.75 -108.00
N LEU A 188 -7.51 56.92 -107.22
CA LEU A 188 -6.54 58.00 -107.39
C LEU A 188 -5.79 57.91 -108.73
N ARG A 189 -5.47 56.69 -109.22
CA ARG A 189 -4.91 56.51 -110.57
C ARG A 189 -5.92 56.89 -111.65
N ASP A 190 -7.17 56.47 -111.51
CA ASP A 190 -8.24 56.79 -112.47
C ASP A 190 -8.52 58.30 -112.50
N GLN A 191 -8.58 58.95 -111.33
CA GLN A 191 -8.69 60.41 -111.21
C GLN A 191 -7.48 61.11 -111.85
N ASN A 192 -6.25 60.61 -111.65
CA ASN A 192 -5.07 61.16 -112.32
C ASN A 192 -5.13 60.99 -113.84
N GLN A 193 -5.63 59.86 -114.37
CA GLN A 193 -5.84 59.70 -115.81
C GLN A 193 -6.88 60.69 -116.35
N ILE A 194 -7.99 60.90 -115.62
CA ILE A 194 -9.01 61.89 -115.99
C ILE A 194 -8.41 63.30 -115.98
N LEU A 195 -7.62 63.65 -114.96
CA LEU A 195 -6.90 64.92 -114.89
C LEU A 195 -5.89 65.09 -116.02
N GLN A 196 -5.14 64.06 -116.38
CA GLN A 196 -4.24 64.11 -117.53
C GLN A 196 -5.00 64.32 -118.84
N LYS A 197 -6.14 63.63 -119.02
CA LYS A 197 -7.02 63.82 -120.19
C LYS A 197 -7.62 65.23 -120.23
N SER A 198 -8.08 65.77 -119.10
CA SER A 198 -8.64 67.12 -119.05
C SER A 198 -7.57 68.20 -119.23
N VAL A 199 -6.35 68.00 -118.72
CA VAL A 199 -5.18 68.83 -119.04
C VAL A 199 -4.82 68.74 -120.53
N LEU A 200 -4.93 67.56 -121.15
CA LEU A 200 -4.71 67.40 -122.59
C LEU A 200 -5.77 68.16 -123.41
N ILE A 201 -7.04 68.13 -122.97
CA ILE A 201 -8.14 68.89 -123.59
C ILE A 201 -7.93 70.40 -123.40
N LEU A 202 -7.46 70.85 -122.23
CA LEU A 202 -7.14 72.27 -121.97
C LEU A 202 -5.89 72.74 -122.73
N LYS A 203 -4.89 71.87 -122.93
CA LYS A 203 -3.75 72.13 -123.82
C LYS A 203 -4.12 72.07 -125.31
N GLY A 204 -5.15 71.31 -125.66
CA GLY A 204 -5.70 71.21 -127.02
C GLY A 204 -6.76 72.26 -127.36
N SER A 205 -7.26 73.02 -126.38
CA SER A 205 -8.30 74.04 -126.54
C SER A 205 -7.75 75.45 -126.36
N GLY A 206 -6.82 75.80 -127.24
CA GLY A 206 -6.53 77.19 -127.62
C GLY A 206 -7.08 77.44 -129.02
N GLY A 207 -8.41 77.50 -129.17
CA GLY A 207 -8.99 77.75 -130.49
C GLY A 207 -10.50 77.54 -130.63
N ASN A 208 -11.24 78.62 -130.39
CA ASN A 208 -12.47 79.04 -131.09
C ASN A 208 -13.88 78.45 -130.75
N THR A 209 -14.76 79.44 -130.50
CA THR A 209 -16.22 79.54 -130.72
C THR A 209 -17.24 78.72 -129.91
N GLY A 210 -18.05 79.44 -129.12
CA GLY A 210 -19.45 79.64 -129.52
C GLY A 210 -20.55 78.80 -128.83
N ALA A 211 -21.10 79.36 -127.75
CA ALA A 211 -22.54 79.46 -127.43
C ALA A 211 -23.41 78.22 -127.04
N LYS A 212 -23.85 78.31 -125.77
CA LYS A 212 -25.22 78.13 -125.22
C LYS A 212 -25.60 76.83 -124.48
N ARG A 213 -25.77 77.05 -123.17
CA ARG A 213 -26.82 76.58 -122.23
C ARG A 213 -26.94 75.07 -122.00
N SER A 214 -26.79 74.66 -120.73
CA SER A 214 -27.93 74.34 -119.83
C SER A 214 -27.48 73.46 -118.65
N ARG A 215 -27.86 73.90 -117.44
CA ARG A 215 -28.13 73.13 -116.21
C ARG A 215 -27.01 72.41 -115.47
N THR A 216 -27.18 72.47 -114.14
CA THR A 216 -26.68 71.58 -113.07
C THR A 216 -25.18 71.56 -112.79
N LEU A 217 -24.80 72.16 -111.66
CA LEU A 217 -23.88 71.54 -110.72
C LEU A 217 -24.24 72.01 -109.31
N SER A 218 -24.59 71.05 -108.47
CA SER A 218 -24.93 71.21 -107.06
C SER A 218 -23.80 71.92 -106.33
N ARG A 219 -24.17 72.98 -105.61
CA ARG A 219 -23.39 73.59 -104.55
C ARG A 219 -23.22 72.54 -103.45
N MET A 220 -22.10 71.82 -103.45
CA MET A 220 -21.60 71.14 -102.26
C MET A 220 -21.17 72.24 -101.30
N GLU A 221 -22.09 72.65 -100.43
CA GLU A 221 -21.72 73.23 -99.16
C GLU A 221 -20.95 72.17 -98.38
N SER A 222 -19.66 72.46 -98.24
CA SER A 222 -18.81 71.94 -97.20
C SER A 222 -19.37 72.39 -95.85
N GLU A 223 -20.22 71.55 -95.26
CA GLU A 223 -20.38 71.50 -93.80
C GLU A 223 -20.05 70.08 -93.35
N LEU A 224 -18.78 69.97 -92.97
CA LEU A 224 -18.26 69.11 -91.91
C LEU A 224 -19.34 68.37 -91.10
N PRO A 225 -19.52 67.05 -91.26
CA PRO A 225 -19.95 66.26 -90.14
C PRO A 225 -18.76 66.17 -89.20
N GLY A 226 -18.90 66.74 -88.01
CA GLY A 226 -18.04 66.47 -86.86
C GLY A 226 -18.06 64.97 -86.55
N ALA A 227 -17.18 64.23 -87.21
CA ALA A 227 -16.79 62.89 -86.83
C ALA A 227 -15.90 63.02 -85.60
N SER A 228 -16.47 62.60 -84.49
CA SER A 228 -15.85 62.48 -83.18
C SER A 228 -14.52 61.73 -83.26
N VAL A 229 -13.46 62.46 -82.93
CA VAL A 229 -12.21 61.87 -82.47
C VAL A 229 -12.51 61.14 -81.15
N SER A 230 -12.80 59.85 -81.26
CA SER A 230 -12.86 58.92 -80.14
C SER A 230 -11.43 58.64 -79.68
N ARG A 231 -10.98 59.46 -78.72
CA ARG A 231 -9.78 59.19 -77.92
C ARG A 231 -10.17 58.21 -76.80
N SER A 232 -9.72 56.96 -76.96
CA SER A 232 -9.34 56.01 -75.91
C SER A 232 -10.30 55.82 -74.71
N ARG A 233 -11.19 54.81 -74.81
CA ARG A 233 -11.78 54.10 -73.65
C ARG A 233 -10.88 52.92 -73.28
N THR A 234 -10.13 53.04 -72.20
CA THR A 234 -9.71 51.91 -71.35
C THR A 234 -10.53 51.98 -70.08
N THR A 235 -11.76 51.43 -70.12
CA THR A 235 -12.59 51.00 -68.97
C THR A 235 -14.02 50.73 -69.46
N SER A 236 -14.25 49.60 -70.12
CA SER A 236 -15.59 49.01 -70.17
C SER A 236 -15.57 47.53 -70.55
N GLN A 237 -15.77 46.67 -69.56
CA GLN A 237 -16.45 45.38 -69.76
C GLN A 237 -17.56 45.18 -68.72
N LEU A 238 -18.18 46.27 -68.26
CA LEU A 238 -19.46 46.24 -67.52
C LEU A 238 -20.59 46.96 -68.27
N SER A 239 -20.34 47.56 -69.45
CA SER A 239 -21.39 48.23 -70.24
C SER A 239 -21.86 47.47 -71.49
N MET A 240 -21.37 46.27 -71.78
CA MET A 240 -21.78 45.50 -72.97
C MET A 240 -23.01 44.61 -72.77
N VAL A 241 -23.72 44.70 -71.63
CA VAL A 241 -25.06 44.11 -71.50
C VAL A 241 -26.17 45.11 -71.90
N LYS A 242 -25.86 46.39 -72.12
CA LYS A 242 -26.86 47.42 -72.48
C LYS A 242 -27.04 47.67 -73.99
N ALA A 243 -26.28 47.00 -74.88
CA ALA A 243 -26.23 47.36 -76.31
C ALA A 243 -26.61 46.23 -77.30
N SER A 244 -27.35 45.21 -76.87
CA SER A 244 -27.92 44.20 -77.79
C SER A 244 -29.39 43.86 -77.53
N VAL A 245 -30.09 44.66 -76.72
CA VAL A 245 -31.56 44.59 -76.61
C VAL A 245 -32.13 45.86 -77.21
N SER A 246 -32.23 45.88 -78.54
CA SER A 246 -33.05 46.84 -79.28
C SER A 246 -34.52 46.45 -79.13
N GLY A 247 -35.06 46.70 -77.95
CA GLY A 247 -36.47 46.91 -77.68
C GLY A 247 -36.52 48.05 -76.67
N HIS A 248 -37.45 49.00 -76.82
CA HIS A 248 -37.65 50.05 -75.81
C HIS A 248 -37.75 49.42 -74.42
N ILE A 249 -36.71 49.60 -73.61
CA ILE A 249 -36.79 49.36 -72.17
C ILE A 249 -37.11 50.72 -71.59
N ASN A 250 -38.35 50.87 -71.12
CA ASN A 250 -38.82 52.11 -70.51
C ASN A 250 -37.95 52.44 -69.28
N ASP A 251 -37.69 53.72 -69.01
CA ASP A 251 -37.00 54.12 -67.78
C ASP A 251 -37.75 53.63 -66.52
N GLU A 252 -39.08 53.48 -66.59
CA GLU A 252 -39.90 52.82 -65.57
C GLU A 252 -39.51 51.35 -65.31
N GLU A 253 -39.03 50.62 -66.31
CA GLU A 253 -38.60 49.21 -66.15
C GLU A 253 -37.22 49.11 -65.49
N ILE A 254 -36.33 50.08 -65.74
CA ILE A 254 -35.02 50.17 -65.07
C ILE A 254 -35.23 50.54 -63.59
N GLU A 255 -36.08 51.53 -63.32
CA GLU A 255 -36.39 51.97 -61.95
C GLU A 255 -37.04 50.84 -61.15
N LYS A 256 -37.93 50.06 -61.77
CA LYS A 256 -38.55 48.87 -61.17
C LYS A 256 -37.53 47.76 -60.89
N PHE A 257 -36.58 47.53 -61.79
CA PHE A 257 -35.50 46.55 -61.59
C PHE A 257 -34.55 46.95 -60.45
N GLU A 258 -34.20 48.24 -60.34
CA GLU A 258 -33.41 48.76 -59.22
C GLU A 258 -34.16 48.67 -57.88
N MET A 259 -35.48 48.92 -57.89
CA MET A 259 -36.35 48.72 -56.73
C MET A 259 -36.42 47.25 -56.31
N ASP A 260 -36.54 46.32 -57.27
CA ASP A 260 -36.58 44.89 -57.01
C ASP A 260 -35.24 44.35 -56.47
N ILE A 261 -34.10 44.85 -56.98
CA ILE A 261 -32.78 44.53 -56.41
C ILE A 261 -32.65 45.09 -55.00
N SER A 262 -33.04 46.34 -54.77
CA SER A 262 -32.96 46.99 -53.46
C SER A 262 -33.82 46.26 -52.43
N ARG A 263 -35.04 45.88 -52.81
CA ARG A 263 -35.94 45.05 -51.99
C ARG A 263 -35.36 43.67 -51.73
N GLY A 264 -34.75 43.03 -52.74
CA GLY A 264 -34.06 41.75 -52.60
C GLY A 264 -32.88 41.81 -51.63
N LEU A 265 -32.08 42.89 -51.68
CA LEU A 265 -30.98 43.14 -50.76
C LEU A 265 -31.48 43.42 -49.34
N GLU A 266 -32.55 44.20 -49.17
CA GLU A 266 -33.17 44.44 -47.86
C GLU A 266 -33.70 43.16 -47.22
N MET A 267 -34.38 42.30 -47.98
CA MET A 267 -34.82 41.01 -47.45
C MET A 267 -33.63 40.14 -47.02
N ARG A 268 -32.56 40.11 -47.83
CA ARG A 268 -31.35 39.34 -47.52
C ARG A 268 -30.59 39.89 -46.31
N ILE A 269 -30.56 41.21 -46.13
CA ILE A 269 -30.04 41.86 -44.91
C ILE A 269 -30.92 41.49 -43.71
N GLY A 270 -32.24 41.42 -43.87
CA GLY A 270 -33.18 40.98 -42.84
C GLY A 270 -32.92 39.52 -42.41
N GLU A 271 -32.76 38.61 -43.36
CA GLU A 271 -32.42 37.20 -43.12
C GLU A 271 -31.05 37.06 -42.43
N LEU A 272 -30.05 37.83 -42.86
CA LEU A 272 -28.73 37.86 -42.23
C LEU A 272 -28.79 38.40 -40.79
N LYS A 273 -29.60 39.43 -40.52
CA LYS A 273 -29.81 39.93 -39.14
C LYS A 273 -30.47 38.87 -38.25
N MET A 274 -31.45 38.14 -38.77
CA MET A 274 -32.12 37.07 -38.02
C MET A 274 -31.18 35.89 -37.74
N THR A 275 -30.35 35.49 -38.71
CA THR A 275 -29.35 34.43 -38.52
C THR A 275 -28.26 34.83 -37.53
N VAL A 276 -27.77 36.07 -37.57
CA VAL A 276 -26.82 36.59 -36.56
C VAL A 276 -27.43 36.57 -35.16
N LYS A 277 -28.68 37.01 -35.02
CA LYS A 277 -29.38 36.99 -33.72
C LYS A 277 -29.55 35.57 -33.20
N HIS A 278 -29.90 34.63 -34.07
CA HIS A 278 -30.02 33.20 -33.73
C HIS A 278 -28.70 32.57 -33.30
N LEU A 279 -27.60 32.91 -33.98
CA LEU A 279 -26.26 32.45 -33.61
C LEU A 279 -25.80 33.05 -32.28
N GLN A 280 -26.13 34.32 -32.00
CA GLN A 280 -25.85 34.94 -30.70
C GLN A 280 -26.60 34.25 -29.56
N THR A 281 -27.90 33.97 -29.72
CA THR A 281 -28.66 33.24 -28.69
C THR A 281 -28.11 31.83 -28.45
N LYS A 282 -27.73 31.11 -29.50
CA LYS A 282 -27.09 29.78 -29.35
C LYS A 282 -25.76 29.84 -28.61
N LEU A 283 -24.99 30.91 -28.82
CA LEU A 283 -23.69 31.09 -28.18
C LEU A 283 -23.86 31.45 -26.69
N GLU A 284 -24.87 32.25 -26.35
CA GLU A 284 -25.26 32.54 -24.96
C GLU A 284 -25.77 31.28 -24.24
N GLU A 285 -26.60 30.47 -24.89
CA GLU A 285 -27.07 29.18 -24.37
C GLU A 285 -25.89 28.24 -24.10
N GLN A 286 -24.99 28.04 -25.06
CA GLN A 286 -23.77 27.23 -24.86
C GLN A 286 -22.88 27.75 -23.73
N ALA A 287 -22.72 29.08 -23.60
CA ALA A 287 -21.94 29.65 -22.52
C ALA A 287 -22.58 29.42 -21.14
N SER A 288 -23.92 29.39 -21.09
CA SER A 288 -24.67 29.09 -19.87
C SER A 288 -24.57 27.61 -19.49
N ASP A 289 -24.69 26.70 -20.46
CA ASP A 289 -24.53 25.26 -20.24
C ASP A 289 -23.11 24.92 -19.80
N PHE A 290 -22.09 25.50 -20.45
CA PHE A 290 -20.69 25.30 -20.05
C PHE A 290 -20.42 25.78 -18.62
N LYS A 291 -21.02 26.90 -18.20
CA LYS A 291 -20.91 27.37 -16.81
C LYS A 291 -21.56 26.41 -15.83
N ARG A 292 -22.73 25.85 -16.17
CA ARG A 292 -23.41 24.86 -15.33
C ARG A 292 -22.57 23.59 -15.20
N GLU A 293 -22.11 23.02 -16.31
CA GLU A 293 -21.27 21.82 -16.31
C GLU A 293 -19.96 22.04 -15.54
N LYS A 294 -19.32 23.21 -15.70
CA LYS A 294 -18.13 23.55 -14.93
C LYS A 294 -18.40 23.56 -13.43
N ASN A 295 -19.55 24.10 -13.00
CA ASN A 295 -19.91 24.14 -11.59
C ASN A 295 -20.20 22.73 -11.06
N GLU A 296 -20.96 21.92 -11.79
CA GLU A 296 -21.25 20.52 -11.45
C GLU A 296 -19.96 19.68 -11.36
N ALA A 297 -19.06 19.83 -12.33
CA ALA A 297 -17.76 19.16 -12.32
C ALA A 297 -16.88 19.62 -11.14
N SER A 298 -16.90 20.92 -10.83
CA SER A 298 -16.14 21.48 -9.70
C SER A 298 -16.66 20.96 -8.37
N GLU A 299 -17.99 20.88 -8.20
CA GLU A 299 -18.63 20.33 -7.01
C GLU A 299 -18.36 18.82 -6.87
N PHE A 300 -18.43 18.07 -7.97
CA PHE A 300 -18.06 16.66 -8.00
C PHE A 300 -16.60 16.44 -7.57
N ILE A 301 -15.65 17.21 -8.13
CA ILE A 301 -14.23 17.13 -7.76
C ILE A 301 -14.03 17.49 -6.29
N ALA A 302 -14.67 18.55 -5.78
CA ALA A 302 -14.58 18.94 -4.38
C ALA A 302 -15.09 17.83 -3.44
N ASN A 303 -16.22 17.20 -3.79
CA ASN A 303 -16.77 16.08 -3.04
C ASN A 303 -15.85 14.84 -3.08
N LEU A 304 -15.23 14.56 -4.23
CA LEU A 304 -14.28 13.45 -4.37
C LEU A 304 -13.04 13.68 -3.52
N VAL A 305 -12.47 14.89 -3.54
CA VAL A 305 -11.32 15.27 -2.72
C VAL A 305 -11.64 15.19 -1.23
N SER A 306 -12.84 15.61 -0.83
CA SER A 306 -13.31 15.50 0.56
C SER A 306 -13.39 14.04 1.03
N LYS A 307 -13.98 13.16 0.21
CA LYS A 307 -14.04 11.71 0.50
C LYS A 307 -12.65 11.11 0.63
N PHE A 308 -11.75 11.40 -0.33
CA PHE A 308 -10.39 10.86 -0.32
C PHE A 308 -9.59 11.33 0.90
N ASN A 309 -9.75 12.60 1.30
CA ASN A 309 -9.10 13.12 2.50
C ASN A 309 -9.62 12.44 3.78
N LYS A 310 -10.93 12.17 3.86
CA LYS A 310 -11.52 11.45 4.98
C LYS A 310 -11.01 10.01 5.07
N GLU A 311 -11.02 9.28 3.96
CA GLU A 311 -10.49 7.91 3.89
C GLU A 311 -9.01 7.88 4.26
N ARG A 312 -8.22 8.83 3.77
CA ARG A 312 -6.81 8.98 4.15
C ARG A 312 -6.65 9.19 5.65
N THR A 313 -7.48 10.01 6.29
CA THR A 313 -7.41 10.21 7.75
C THR A 313 -7.82 8.97 8.53
N ASP A 314 -8.84 8.25 8.07
CA ASP A 314 -9.32 7.02 8.70
C ASP A 314 -8.26 5.92 8.61
N LEU A 315 -7.62 5.74 7.45
CA LEU A 315 -6.51 4.80 7.26
C LEU A 315 -5.30 5.16 8.12
N LEU A 316 -4.94 6.44 8.23
CA LEU A 316 -3.85 6.88 9.11
C LEU A 316 -4.15 6.58 10.58
N PHE A 317 -5.41 6.69 11.00
CA PHE A 317 -5.83 6.31 12.35
C PHE A 317 -5.75 4.79 12.55
N GLU A 318 -6.21 4.01 11.59
CA GLU A 318 -6.15 2.55 11.62
C GLU A 318 -4.70 2.05 11.71
N ILE A 319 -3.80 2.55 10.86
CA ILE A 319 -2.36 2.24 10.88
C ILE A 319 -1.77 2.51 12.27
N LYS A 320 -2.05 3.68 12.87
CA LYS A 320 -1.58 4.00 14.22
C LYS A 320 -2.14 3.07 15.30
N SER A 321 -3.36 2.59 15.13
CA SER A 321 -3.97 1.64 16.07
C SER A 321 -3.34 0.24 15.95
N LEU A 322 -3.08 -0.19 14.71
CA LEU A 322 -2.37 -1.44 14.41
C LEU A 322 -0.93 -1.39 14.92
N GLU A 323 -0.20 -0.29 14.74
CA GLU A 323 1.16 -0.11 15.29
C GLU A 323 1.19 -0.30 16.81
N LYS A 324 0.21 0.26 17.53
CA LYS A 324 0.09 0.08 18.99
C LYS A 324 -0.21 -1.37 19.37
N LEU A 325 -1.08 -2.04 18.61
CA LEU A 325 -1.41 -3.44 18.85
C LEU A 325 -0.20 -4.35 18.61
N VAL A 326 0.53 -4.12 17.51
CA VAL A 326 1.76 -4.84 17.18
C VAL A 326 2.79 -4.65 18.29
N TYR A 327 3.02 -3.41 18.76
CA TYR A 327 3.91 -3.14 19.87
C TYR A 327 3.52 -3.91 21.14
N ALA A 328 2.23 -3.92 21.49
CA ALA A 328 1.73 -4.66 22.65
C ALA A 328 1.97 -6.17 22.51
N LYS A 329 1.73 -6.76 21.33
CA LYS A 329 1.97 -8.18 21.08
C LYS A 329 3.45 -8.53 21.08
N CYS A 330 4.30 -7.72 20.44
CA CYS A 330 5.76 -7.89 20.47
C CYS A 330 6.30 -7.79 21.90
N LYS A 331 5.73 -6.92 22.74
CA LYS A 331 6.10 -6.81 24.16
C LYS A 331 5.78 -8.07 24.95
N GLU A 332 4.61 -8.69 24.71
CA GLU A 332 4.27 -9.97 25.34
C GLU A 332 5.15 -11.12 24.83
N LEU A 333 5.44 -11.17 23.52
CA LEU A 333 6.40 -12.13 22.97
C LEU A 333 7.79 -11.96 23.59
N TYR A 334 8.23 -10.72 23.82
CA TYR A 334 9.51 -10.45 24.46
C TYR A 334 9.56 -10.97 25.90
N LYS A 335 8.47 -10.81 26.67
CA LYS A 335 8.36 -11.39 28.01
C LYS A 335 8.44 -12.92 27.96
N LEU A 336 7.69 -13.56 27.06
CA LEU A 336 7.69 -15.01 26.89
C LEU A 336 9.07 -15.53 26.50
N ARG A 337 9.74 -14.86 25.55
CA ARG A 337 11.11 -15.16 25.15
C ARG A 337 12.08 -15.05 26.33
N THR A 338 11.96 -14.00 27.14
CA THR A 338 12.81 -13.80 28.33
C THR A 338 12.58 -14.90 29.37
N LEU A 339 11.32 -15.29 29.60
CA LEU A 339 10.98 -16.43 30.45
C LEU A 339 11.57 -17.74 29.90
N ALA A 340 11.45 -17.99 28.60
CA ALA A 340 12.03 -19.16 27.95
C ALA A 340 13.56 -19.21 28.10
N GLN A 341 14.24 -18.08 27.93
CA GLN A 341 15.69 -17.96 28.16
C GLN A 341 16.06 -18.29 29.62
N MET A 342 15.31 -17.81 30.61
CA MET A 342 15.56 -18.15 32.01
C MET A 342 15.33 -19.63 32.30
N LEU A 343 14.30 -20.24 31.72
CA LEU A 343 14.03 -21.68 31.87
C LEU A 343 15.15 -22.52 31.25
N LEU A 344 15.58 -22.17 30.04
CA LEU A 344 16.72 -22.81 29.36
C LEU A 344 18.01 -22.66 30.17
N GLN A 345 18.28 -21.48 30.72
CA GLN A 345 19.41 -21.23 31.63
C GLN A 345 19.39 -22.17 32.82
N ARG A 346 18.27 -22.25 33.52
CA ARG A 346 18.12 -23.13 34.69
C ARG A 346 18.24 -24.60 34.35
N ARG A 347 17.69 -25.03 33.20
CA ARG A 347 17.85 -26.39 32.72
C ARG A 347 19.33 -26.70 32.48
N THR A 348 20.04 -25.83 31.76
CA THR A 348 21.48 -25.99 31.45
C THR A 348 22.32 -26.03 32.73
N ASP A 349 21.99 -25.18 33.69
CA ASP A 349 22.59 -25.10 35.02
C ASP A 349 22.39 -26.41 35.81
N LEU A 350 21.17 -26.94 35.80
CA LEU A 350 20.81 -28.19 36.47
C LEU A 350 21.47 -29.40 35.80
N GLU A 351 21.50 -29.45 34.46
CA GLU A 351 22.21 -30.49 33.70
C GLU A 351 23.72 -30.48 34.03
N ALA A 352 24.35 -29.30 34.10
CA ALA A 352 25.75 -29.17 34.49
C ALA A 352 25.99 -29.63 35.95
N PHE A 353 25.10 -29.24 36.87
CA PHE A 353 25.17 -29.65 38.28
C PHE A 353 25.02 -31.17 38.44
N LEU A 354 24.02 -31.78 37.78
CA LEU A 354 23.79 -33.23 37.82
C LEU A 354 24.93 -34.01 37.16
N SER A 355 25.51 -33.51 36.07
CA SER A 355 26.66 -34.14 35.42
C SER A 355 27.85 -34.22 36.37
N LYS A 356 28.08 -33.17 37.17
CA LYS A 356 29.12 -33.17 38.22
C LYS A 356 28.80 -34.12 39.36
N LEU A 357 27.55 -34.19 39.80
CA LEU A 357 27.11 -35.15 40.82
C LEU A 357 27.33 -36.60 40.36
N LEU A 358 26.96 -36.92 39.12
CA LEU A 358 27.15 -38.25 38.52
C LEU A 358 28.63 -38.60 38.37
N ALA A 359 29.46 -37.66 37.93
CA ALA A 359 30.91 -37.86 37.87
C ALA A 359 31.51 -38.16 39.25
N ALA A 360 31.04 -37.44 40.29
CA ALA A 360 31.45 -37.65 41.67
C ALA A 360 31.03 -39.02 42.23
N THR A 361 29.79 -39.45 41.98
CA THR A 361 29.24 -40.70 42.53
C THR A 361 29.78 -41.94 41.83
N LEU A 362 30.12 -41.82 40.54
CA LEU A 362 30.65 -42.93 39.73
C LEU A 362 32.18 -42.97 39.70
N ASN A 363 32.89 -42.07 40.40
CA ASN A 363 34.35 -41.90 40.35
C ASN A 363 34.90 -41.85 38.90
N LEU A 364 34.12 -41.25 37.99
CA LEU A 364 34.54 -41.06 36.61
C LEU A 364 35.37 -39.78 36.54
N GLU A 365 36.59 -39.85 36.00
CA GLU A 365 37.33 -38.63 35.65
C GLU A 365 36.42 -37.76 34.77
N THR A 366 36.23 -36.51 35.20
CA THR A 366 35.33 -35.47 34.65
C THR A 366 35.50 -35.18 33.15
N ARG A 367 36.41 -35.86 32.45
CA ARG A 367 36.61 -35.84 31.00
C ARG A 367 35.65 -36.73 30.20
N ALA A 368 35.04 -37.76 30.79
CA ALA A 368 34.15 -38.67 30.05
C ALA A 368 32.72 -38.13 29.85
N ILE A 369 32.34 -37.09 30.59
CA ILE A 369 31.00 -36.46 30.52
C ILE A 369 31.20 -34.95 30.41
N SER A 370 31.84 -34.50 29.34
CA SER A 370 31.89 -33.07 29.02
C SER A 370 30.59 -32.68 28.28
N PRO A 371 29.80 -31.72 28.79
CA PRO A 371 28.71 -31.14 28.03
C PRO A 371 29.30 -30.16 27.01
N TYR A 372 29.98 -30.68 25.98
CA TYR A 372 30.35 -29.90 24.81
C TYR A 372 29.19 -29.91 23.82
N THR A 373 28.08 -29.31 24.19
CA THR A 373 27.02 -28.94 23.24
C THR A 373 26.41 -27.63 23.71
N MET A 374 26.82 -26.53 23.07
CA MET A 374 25.96 -25.35 22.94
C MET A 374 24.57 -25.86 22.54
N SER A 375 23.61 -25.76 23.45
CA SER A 375 22.23 -26.13 23.16
C SER A 375 21.58 -24.94 22.45
N GLU A 376 21.86 -24.78 21.16
CA GLU A 376 21.17 -23.82 20.29
C GLU A 376 19.79 -24.39 19.96
N TYR A 377 18.77 -24.06 20.76
CA TYR A 377 17.39 -24.54 20.55
C TYR A 377 16.49 -23.59 19.76
N PHE A 378 17.04 -22.50 19.21
CA PHE A 378 16.30 -21.58 18.33
C PHE A 378 17.24 -20.96 17.29
N ASP A 379 17.69 -21.75 16.33
CA ASP A 379 18.03 -21.20 15.02
C ASP A 379 16.74 -21.12 14.21
N VAL A 380 16.18 -19.91 14.13
CA VAL A 380 15.21 -19.58 13.08
C VAL A 380 16.02 -19.36 11.81
N GLU A 381 16.53 -20.44 11.21
CA GLU A 381 17.05 -20.39 9.85
C GLU A 381 15.89 -20.23 8.87
N MET A 382 15.43 -19.00 8.74
CA MET A 382 14.77 -18.55 7.52
C MET A 382 15.82 -18.55 6.40
N GLY A 383 15.87 -19.66 5.67
CA GLY A 383 16.35 -19.74 4.29
C GLY A 383 17.77 -19.22 4.02
N ARG A 384 18.75 -20.12 4.08
CA ARG A 384 19.87 -20.15 3.11
C ARG A 384 20.57 -21.51 3.17
N GLN A 385 20.30 -22.34 2.17
CA GLN A 385 21.12 -23.51 1.88
C GLN A 385 22.60 -23.12 1.79
N ARG A 386 23.42 -23.66 2.68
CA ARG A 386 24.84 -23.92 2.39
C ARG A 386 25.16 -25.36 2.74
N SER A 387 25.31 -26.14 1.68
CA SER A 387 25.85 -27.48 1.66
C SER A 387 27.21 -27.55 2.37
N ARG A 388 27.26 -28.23 3.51
CA ARG A 388 28.46 -28.96 3.95
C ARG A 388 28.06 -30.36 4.41
N SER A 389 28.64 -31.32 3.72
CA SER A 389 28.53 -32.77 3.89
C SER A 389 28.72 -33.25 5.34
N PRO A 390 28.00 -34.28 5.80
CA PRO A 390 28.26 -34.90 7.09
C PRO A 390 29.50 -35.80 7.00
N SER A 391 30.50 -35.53 7.83
CA SER A 391 31.59 -36.48 8.10
C SER A 391 31.05 -37.67 8.91
N PRO A 392 31.55 -38.90 8.70
CA PRO A 392 31.06 -40.07 9.42
C PRO A 392 31.50 -40.03 10.89
N PRO A 393 30.75 -40.67 11.81
CA PRO A 393 31.11 -40.72 13.22
C PRO A 393 32.37 -41.59 13.41
N PRO A 394 33.23 -41.32 14.42
CA PRO A 394 34.37 -42.17 14.69
C PRO A 394 33.91 -43.51 15.29
N GLU A 395 34.51 -44.60 14.81
CA GLU A 395 34.34 -45.94 15.33
C GLU A 395 34.84 -46.03 16.79
N TYR A 396 33.93 -46.30 17.73
CA TYR A 396 34.31 -46.69 19.08
C TYR A 396 34.81 -48.14 19.08
N ARG A 397 36.14 -48.31 19.05
CA ARG A 397 36.77 -49.58 19.43
C ARG A 397 36.56 -49.81 20.93
N TYR A 398 35.76 -50.82 21.24
CA TYR A 398 35.78 -51.49 22.54
C TYR A 398 37.16 -52.12 22.74
N THR A 399 37.97 -51.60 23.67
CA THR A 399 39.08 -52.35 24.25
C THR A 399 38.88 -52.43 25.76
N GLY A 400 38.86 -53.66 26.24
CA GLY A 400 38.43 -54.02 27.59
C GLY A 400 39.38 -53.61 28.71
N SER A 401 38.82 -53.77 29.91
CA SER A 401 39.48 -54.13 31.18
C SER A 401 40.80 -53.44 31.55
N ALA A 402 40.75 -52.61 32.58
CA ALA A 402 41.47 -52.88 33.82
C ALA A 402 40.95 -51.94 34.91
N ILE A 403 40.38 -52.51 35.97
CA ILE A 403 40.15 -51.83 37.24
C ILE A 403 41.50 -51.71 37.95
N PRO A 404 41.96 -50.51 38.37
CA PRO A 404 42.95 -50.41 39.43
C PRO A 404 42.22 -50.22 40.76
N ARG A 405 42.18 -51.30 41.55
CA ARG A 405 42.01 -51.20 43.00
C ARG A 405 43.31 -50.64 43.57
N SER A 406 43.28 -49.46 44.15
CA SER A 406 44.21 -49.09 45.22
C SER A 406 43.58 -48.04 46.13
N ILE A 407 43.25 -48.50 47.33
CA ILE A 407 42.90 -47.67 48.48
C ILE A 407 44.20 -47.01 48.97
N SER A 408 44.17 -45.70 49.18
CA SER A 408 45.11 -45.05 50.10
C SER A 408 44.41 -43.91 50.86
N PRO A 409 44.76 -43.72 52.14
CA PRO A 409 43.98 -42.92 53.08
C PRO A 409 44.19 -41.43 52.83
N GLY A 410 43.14 -40.64 53.04
CA GLY A 410 43.14 -39.21 52.74
C GLY A 410 44.06 -38.37 53.65
N PRO A 411 44.14 -37.06 53.40
CA PRO A 411 44.51 -36.11 54.41
C PRO A 411 43.31 -35.31 54.92
N ALA A 412 43.29 -35.20 56.25
CA ALA A 412 42.85 -34.09 57.10
C ALA A 412 41.75 -33.13 56.60
N PHE A 413 40.68 -33.11 57.40
CA PHE A 413 39.80 -31.96 57.59
C PHE A 413 40.60 -30.66 57.70
N THR A 414 40.36 -29.73 56.79
CA THR A 414 40.64 -28.30 57.00
C THR A 414 39.31 -27.56 57.02
N GLU A 415 39.13 -26.79 58.09
CA GLU A 415 37.99 -25.93 58.37
C GLU A 415 37.71 -24.97 57.20
N ALA A 416 36.75 -25.33 56.34
CA ALA A 416 36.13 -24.44 55.36
C ALA A 416 34.61 -24.31 55.62
N GLY A 417 34.20 -24.47 56.88
CA GLY A 417 32.79 -24.52 57.29
C GLY A 417 32.06 -23.18 57.29
N ALA A 418 32.76 -22.05 57.16
CA ALA A 418 32.15 -20.72 57.23
C ALA A 418 31.88 -20.07 55.86
N THR A 419 32.70 -20.35 54.83
CA THR A 419 32.53 -19.78 53.48
C THR A 419 31.58 -20.61 52.60
N ALA A 420 31.64 -21.94 52.71
CA ALA A 420 30.77 -22.83 51.94
C ALA A 420 29.28 -22.63 52.25
N SER A 421 28.91 -22.29 53.49
CA SER A 421 27.52 -22.05 53.89
C SER A 421 26.97 -20.70 53.42
N GLN A 422 27.85 -19.71 53.18
CA GLN A 422 27.49 -18.39 52.67
C GLN A 422 27.36 -18.41 51.13
N ASP A 423 28.18 -19.22 50.46
CA ASP A 423 28.05 -19.53 49.04
C ASP A 423 26.83 -20.41 48.74
N LEU A 424 26.51 -21.38 49.61
CA LEU A 424 25.26 -22.14 49.57
C LEU A 424 24.03 -21.26 49.74
N ALA A 425 24.05 -20.29 50.67
CA ALA A 425 22.95 -19.35 50.84
C ALA A 425 22.77 -18.44 49.61
N THR A 426 23.86 -18.08 48.92
CA THR A 426 23.84 -17.25 47.70
C THR A 426 23.35 -18.05 46.49
N ILE A 427 23.76 -19.32 46.36
CA ILE A 427 23.26 -20.26 45.34
C ILE A 427 21.80 -20.62 45.63
N MET A 428 21.41 -20.82 46.89
CA MET A 428 20.03 -21.06 47.32
C MET A 428 19.13 -19.83 47.15
N ALA A 429 19.63 -18.62 47.40
CA ALA A 429 18.90 -17.37 47.14
C ALA A 429 18.69 -17.14 45.63
N ARG A 430 19.63 -17.56 44.78
CA ARG A 430 19.48 -17.49 43.31
C ARG A 430 18.63 -18.62 42.71
N THR A 431 18.55 -19.77 43.38
CA THR A 431 17.69 -20.90 42.97
C THR A 431 16.28 -20.84 43.59
N LYS A 432 16.07 -20.08 44.68
CA LYS A 432 14.74 -19.78 45.23
C LYS A 432 13.97 -18.83 44.31
N LEU A 433 13.09 -19.44 43.53
CA LEU A 433 11.93 -18.86 42.86
C LEU A 433 11.06 -18.05 43.82
N ASN A 434 11.30 -16.75 43.94
CA ASN A 434 10.16 -15.84 43.99
C ASN A 434 9.80 -15.52 42.54
N SER A 435 8.73 -16.15 42.03
CA SER A 435 8.14 -15.82 40.73
C SER A 435 7.93 -14.31 40.57
N ASN A 436 7.60 -13.62 41.66
CA ASN A 436 7.41 -12.17 41.70
C ASN A 436 8.70 -11.35 41.50
N GLU A 437 9.86 -11.79 42.01
CA GLU A 437 11.14 -11.07 41.83
C GLU A 437 11.73 -11.29 40.42
N ALA A 438 11.55 -12.49 39.88
CA ALA A 438 11.93 -12.77 38.50
C ALA A 438 11.08 -11.96 37.51
N LEU A 439 9.77 -11.84 37.76
CA LEU A 439 8.86 -11.04 36.94
C LEU A 439 9.10 -9.53 37.07
N SER A 440 9.45 -9.03 38.26
CA SER A 440 9.75 -7.61 38.47
C SER A 440 11.07 -7.19 37.81
N SER A 441 12.09 -8.06 37.80
CA SER A 441 13.35 -7.85 37.08
C SER A 441 13.14 -7.72 35.57
N ILE A 442 12.24 -8.52 34.98
CA ILE A 442 11.92 -8.50 33.54
C ILE A 442 11.24 -7.19 33.12
N ALA A 443 10.40 -6.60 33.98
CA ALA A 443 9.70 -5.35 33.68
C ALA A 443 10.67 -4.17 33.46
N SER A 444 11.85 -4.20 34.09
CA SER A 444 12.89 -3.15 33.96
C SER A 444 13.72 -3.23 32.67
N LYS A 445 13.64 -4.34 31.92
CA LYS A 445 14.48 -4.63 30.73
C LYS A 445 13.69 -4.70 29.43
N ILE A 446 12.49 -4.14 29.38
CA ILE A 446 11.68 -4.11 28.16
C ILE A 446 12.27 -3.06 27.20
N PRO A 447 12.55 -3.42 25.93
CA PRO A 447 12.97 -2.50 24.89
C PRO A 447 12.03 -1.29 24.77
N ARG A 448 12.59 -0.09 24.56
CA ARG A 448 11.80 1.15 24.51
C ARG A 448 11.28 1.46 23.11
N THR A 449 11.89 0.89 22.08
CA THR A 449 11.54 1.10 20.68
C THR A 449 11.17 -0.21 19.98
N MET A 450 10.35 -0.12 18.92
CA MET A 450 10.01 -1.29 18.09
C MET A 450 11.25 -1.95 17.46
N ALA A 451 12.22 -1.14 17.02
CA ALA A 451 13.45 -1.65 16.41
C ALA A 451 14.31 -2.45 17.42
N GLU A 452 14.45 -1.96 18.66
CA GLU A 452 15.12 -2.72 19.72
C GLU A 452 14.36 -4.00 20.07
N MET A 453 13.02 -3.95 20.07
CA MET A 453 12.17 -5.09 20.35
C MET A 453 12.28 -6.18 19.29
N GLU A 454 12.26 -5.79 18.01
CA GLU A 454 12.45 -6.68 16.87
C GLU A 454 13.86 -7.31 16.89
N HIS A 455 14.90 -6.51 17.10
CA HIS A 455 16.27 -7.02 17.21
C HIS A 455 16.40 -8.04 18.35
N SER A 456 15.82 -7.75 19.51
CA SER A 456 15.87 -8.64 20.67
C SER A 456 15.07 -9.92 20.46
N LEU A 457 13.92 -9.85 19.78
CA LEU A 457 13.09 -11.01 19.44
C LEU A 457 13.76 -11.92 18.40
N ASN A 458 14.50 -11.33 17.45
CA ASN A 458 15.17 -12.05 16.38
C ASN A 458 16.57 -12.59 16.76
N ALA A 459 17.19 -12.09 17.83
CA ALA A 459 18.44 -12.65 18.32
C ALA A 459 18.28 -14.15 18.70
N PRO A 460 19.29 -15.01 18.57
CA PRO A 460 19.19 -16.37 19.10
C PRO A 460 19.27 -16.37 20.64
N ILE A 461 18.53 -17.27 21.30
CA ILE A 461 18.67 -17.48 22.75
C ILE A 461 19.89 -18.37 22.96
N ARG A 462 20.99 -17.77 23.44
CA ARG A 462 22.21 -18.50 23.80
C ARG A 462 22.37 -18.60 25.31
N VAL A 463 22.59 -19.81 25.78
CA VAL A 463 22.64 -20.16 27.19
C VAL A 463 23.92 -20.93 27.46
N ARG A 464 24.64 -20.58 28.52
CA ARG A 464 25.83 -21.28 28.99
C ARG A 464 25.66 -21.53 30.48
N SER A 465 26.11 -22.67 30.98
CA SER A 465 26.06 -22.95 32.42
C SER A 465 26.71 -21.82 33.21
N ASP A 466 26.08 -21.44 34.32
CA ASP A 466 26.54 -20.36 35.17
C ASP A 466 27.98 -20.63 35.63
N PRO A 467 28.91 -19.65 35.51
CA PRO A 467 30.28 -19.77 36.01
C PRO A 467 30.37 -20.30 37.44
N VAL A 468 29.41 -19.95 38.30
CA VAL A 468 29.37 -20.42 39.70
C VAL A 468 29.14 -21.92 39.77
N ILE A 469 28.24 -22.47 38.96
CA ILE A 469 28.00 -23.91 38.90
C ILE A 469 29.23 -24.60 38.30
N ASN A 470 29.87 -23.97 37.31
CA ASN A 470 31.09 -24.48 36.71
C ASN A 470 32.29 -24.46 37.67
N SER A 471 32.34 -23.54 38.65
CA SER A 471 33.41 -23.49 39.66
C SER A 471 33.24 -24.49 40.80
N LEU A 472 32.03 -25.02 41.04
CA LEU A 472 31.81 -26.04 42.08
C LEU A 472 32.59 -27.32 41.76
N SER A 473 33.33 -27.82 42.75
CA SER A 473 33.96 -29.14 42.68
C SER A 473 32.92 -30.25 42.82
N ALA A 474 33.28 -31.44 42.32
CA ALA A 474 32.47 -32.65 42.44
C ALA A 474 32.09 -32.96 43.91
N GLN A 475 33.03 -32.77 44.83
CA GLN A 475 32.83 -33.01 46.26
C GLN A 475 31.85 -32.00 46.90
N GLU A 476 31.96 -30.72 46.54
CA GLU A 476 31.04 -29.67 47.01
C GLU A 476 29.60 -29.94 46.55
N VAL A 477 29.42 -30.37 45.30
CA VAL A 477 28.12 -30.76 44.76
C VAL A 477 27.52 -31.95 45.54
N THR A 478 28.33 -32.98 45.84
CA THR A 478 27.87 -34.12 46.65
C THR A 478 27.50 -33.71 48.08
N ASN A 479 28.26 -32.80 48.69
CA ASN A 479 27.94 -32.28 50.03
C ASN A 479 26.64 -31.48 50.03
N ILE A 480 26.42 -30.62 49.03
CA ILE A 480 25.17 -29.86 48.86
C ILE A 480 23.97 -30.81 48.76
N VAL A 481 24.06 -31.85 47.94
CA VAL A 481 22.97 -32.83 47.77
C VAL A 481 22.74 -33.65 49.03
N ARG A 482 23.82 -34.05 49.73
CA ARG A 482 23.71 -34.74 51.02
C ARG A 482 22.98 -33.87 52.05
N ASP A 483 23.36 -32.61 52.17
CA ASP A 483 22.70 -31.65 53.06
C ASP A 483 21.22 -31.46 52.70
N TRP A 484 20.88 -31.44 51.42
CA TRP A 484 19.48 -31.39 50.99
C TRP A 484 18.71 -32.64 51.40
N ILE A 485 19.26 -33.83 51.17
CA ILE A 485 18.63 -35.10 51.58
C ILE A 485 18.43 -35.12 53.09
N THR A 486 19.41 -34.68 53.89
CA THR A 486 19.26 -34.63 55.36
C THR A 486 18.23 -33.63 55.86
N LYS A 487 17.85 -32.64 55.04
CA LYS A 487 16.81 -31.65 55.35
C LYS A 487 15.43 -32.08 54.84
N ILE A 488 15.34 -33.11 54.00
CA ILE A 488 14.07 -33.72 53.61
C ILE A 488 13.74 -34.71 54.71
N ASP A 489 12.86 -34.30 55.62
CA ASP A 489 12.31 -35.15 56.68
C ASP A 489 11.39 -36.19 56.01
N ILE A 490 11.96 -37.34 55.63
CA ILE A 490 11.20 -38.48 55.14
C ILE A 490 10.88 -39.34 56.37
N PRO A 491 9.64 -39.37 56.86
CA PRO A 491 9.25 -40.30 57.92
C PRO A 491 9.45 -41.73 57.39
N VAL A 492 10.26 -42.52 58.11
CA VAL A 492 10.46 -43.96 57.88
C VAL A 492 9.22 -44.73 58.27
#